data_AF-A0A7V1U5X9-F1
#
_entry.id   AF-A0A7V1U5X9-F1
#
_cell.length_a   1.000
_cell.length_b   1.000
_cell.length_c   1.000
_cell.angle_alpha   90.00
_cell.angle_beta   90.00
_cell.angle_gamma   90.00
#
_symmetry.space_group_name_H-M   'P 1'
#
loop_
_entity.id
_entity.type
_entity.pdbx_description
1 polymer ?
#
loop_
_entity_poly.entity_id
_entity_poly.type
_entity_poly.pdbx_seq_one_letter_code
_entity_poly.pdbx_strand_id
1 'polypeptide(L)'
;MPLKLWQLDARTEEELHRQNPWWRGRRMRPVPDFRRWPFAKLRERLLRPLAPILVLRGPRQVGKTTLLEQLVATLLDEEGVAPNRVFRVQFDELEWLRRVGPDPIPKLVAWFEAAIFKGDR
;
A
#
# COMPACT_ATOMS: atom_id res chain seq x y z
N MET A 1 -26.90 8.98 -15.21
CA MET A 1 -26.06 9.44 -14.08
C MET A 1 -24.77 8.64 -14.12
N PRO A 2 -23.57 9.25 -14.17
CA PRO A 2 -22.36 8.45 -14.09
C PRO A 2 -22.31 7.82 -12.70
N LEU A 3 -22.26 6.49 -12.65
CA LEU A 3 -21.95 5.74 -11.44
C LEU A 3 -20.70 6.37 -10.82
N LYS A 4 -20.74 6.70 -9.53
CA LYS A 4 -19.57 7.16 -8.79
C LYS A 4 -18.57 6.01 -8.74
N LEU A 5 -17.73 5.92 -9.78
CA LEU A 5 -16.75 4.85 -9.99
C LEU A 5 -15.81 4.67 -8.79
N TRP A 6 -15.65 5.69 -7.96
CA TRP A 6 -14.80 5.70 -6.77
C TRP A 6 -15.49 5.24 -5.48
N GLN A 7 -16.80 4.99 -5.44
CA GLN A 7 -17.45 4.58 -4.19
C GLN A 7 -17.16 3.13 -3.81
N LEU A 8 -16.70 2.93 -2.58
CA LEU A 8 -16.57 1.63 -1.93
C LEU A 8 -17.64 1.49 -0.84
N ASP A 9 -18.03 0.25 -0.52
CA ASP A 9 -18.88 0.01 0.63
C ASP A 9 -18.09 0.20 1.94
N ALA A 10 -18.78 0.54 3.03
CA ALA A 10 -18.15 0.85 4.32
C ALA A 10 -17.25 -0.29 4.86
N ARG A 11 -17.58 -1.55 4.59
CA ARG A 11 -16.78 -2.69 5.05
C ARG A 11 -15.46 -2.77 4.29
N THR A 12 -15.48 -2.47 2.99
CA THR A 12 -14.28 -2.38 2.16
C THR A 12 -13.43 -1.17 2.54
N GLU A 13 -14.03 -0.01 2.85
CA GLU A 13 -13.25 1.15 3.33
C GLU A 13 -12.55 0.88 4.67
N GLU A 14 -13.25 0.25 5.63
CA GLU A 14 -12.65 -0.08 6.92
C GLU A 14 -11.52 -1.12 6.79
N GLU A 15 -11.64 -2.05 5.84
CA GLU A 15 -10.57 -2.97 5.48
C GLU A 15 -9.31 -2.22 5.03
N LEU A 16 -9.44 -1.27 4.09
CA LEU A 16 -8.31 -0.47 3.62
C LEU A 16 -7.70 0.37 4.74
N HIS A 17 -8.52 0.97 5.62
CA HIS A 17 -8.02 1.68 6.79
C HIS A 17 -7.28 0.78 7.78
N ARG A 18 -7.70 -0.49 7.94
CA ARG A 18 -6.99 -1.46 8.78
C ARG A 18 -5.63 -1.83 8.20
N GLN A 19 -5.53 -1.93 6.87
CA GLN A 19 -4.27 -2.22 6.18
C GLN A 19 -3.31 -1.01 6.15
N ASN A 20 -3.85 0.20 6.32
CA ASN A 20 -3.13 1.47 6.23
C ASN A 20 -3.35 2.33 7.49
N PRO A 21 -2.94 1.86 8.69
CA PRO A 21 -3.19 2.56 9.96
C PRO A 21 -2.61 3.99 10.00
N TRP A 22 -1.56 4.27 9.23
CA TRP A 22 -0.89 5.57 9.16
C TRP A 22 -1.79 6.68 8.61
N TRP A 23 -2.83 6.37 7.83
CA TRP A 23 -3.82 7.37 7.40
C TRP A 23 -4.60 7.98 8.58
N ARG A 24 -4.65 7.28 9.73
CA ARG A 24 -5.28 7.74 10.97
C ARG A 24 -4.24 8.12 12.04
N GLY A 25 -2.99 8.37 11.64
CA GLY A 25 -1.88 8.69 12.55
C GLY A 25 -1.45 7.52 13.45
N ARG A 26 -1.86 6.29 13.14
CA ARG A 26 -1.48 5.10 13.90
C ARG A 26 -0.23 4.46 13.30
N ARG A 27 0.63 3.91 14.15
CA ARG A 27 1.82 3.17 13.72
C ARG A 27 1.46 1.86 13.02
N MET A 28 2.34 1.42 12.12
CA MET A 28 2.29 0.06 11.58
C MET A 28 2.52 -0.96 12.71
N ARG A 29 2.12 -2.22 12.46
CA ARG A 29 2.63 -3.36 13.23
C ARG A 29 4.17 -3.33 13.27
N PRO A 30 4.80 -3.74 14.38
CA PRO A 30 6.26 -3.82 14.46
C PRO A 30 6.82 -4.68 13.34
N VAL A 31 7.83 -4.16 12.65
CA VAL A 31 8.63 -4.90 11.67
C VAL A 31 9.93 -5.36 12.34
N PRO A 32 10.57 -6.46 11.90
CA PRO A 32 11.84 -6.88 12.49
C PRO A 32 12.92 -5.80 12.33
N ASP A 33 13.73 -5.60 13.37
CA ASP A 33 14.78 -4.57 13.40
C ASP A 33 15.94 -4.86 12.42
N PHE A 34 16.12 -6.13 12.03
CA PHE A 34 17.14 -6.52 11.06
C PHE A 34 16.65 -6.38 9.63
N ARG A 35 17.51 -5.89 8.74
CA ARG A 35 17.23 -5.79 7.30
C ARG A 35 17.88 -6.95 6.56
N ARG A 36 17.10 -7.64 5.73
CA ARG A 36 17.64 -8.69 4.85
C ARG A 36 18.44 -8.06 3.70
N TRP A 37 19.40 -8.81 3.14
CA TRP A 37 20.24 -8.36 2.03
C TRP A 37 19.51 -7.68 0.85
N PRO A 38 18.28 -8.09 0.43
CA PRO A 38 17.61 -7.43 -0.70
C PRO A 38 17.08 -6.04 -0.37
N PHE A 39 16.95 -5.69 0.92
CA PHE A 39 16.27 -4.48 1.36
C PHE A 39 16.92 -3.21 0.80
N ALA A 40 18.25 -3.11 0.91
CA ALA A 40 18.98 -1.94 0.40
C ALA A 40 18.74 -1.75 -1.10
N LYS A 41 18.76 -2.85 -1.87
CA LYS A 41 18.51 -2.80 -3.31
C LYS A 41 17.06 -2.47 -3.66
N LEU A 42 16.11 -3.00 -2.89
CA LEU A 42 14.69 -2.71 -3.03
C LEU A 42 14.42 -1.21 -2.82
N ARG A 43 14.94 -0.65 -1.73
CA ARG A 43 14.83 0.79 -1.41
C ARG A 43 15.47 1.66 -2.50
N GLU A 44 16.70 1.35 -2.91
CA GLU A 44 17.40 2.06 -3.98
C GLU A 44 16.56 2.10 -5.27
N ARG A 45 16.01 0.95 -5.67
CA ARG A 45 15.20 0.83 -6.90
C ARG A 45 13.84 1.50 -6.80
N LEU A 46 13.29 1.65 -5.60
CA LEU A 46 12.06 2.42 -5.40
C LEU A 46 12.34 3.93 -5.50
N LEU A 47 13.40 4.42 -4.86
CA LEU A 47 13.74 5.85 -4.83
C LEU A 47 14.37 6.36 -6.13
N ARG A 48 15.03 5.46 -6.88
CA ARG A 48 15.63 5.74 -8.20
C ARG A 48 15.06 4.75 -9.22
N PRO A 49 13.79 4.91 -9.61
CA PRO A 49 13.11 3.95 -10.47
C PRO A 49 13.66 4.01 -11.89
N LEU A 50 13.95 2.84 -12.46
CA LEU A 50 14.22 2.68 -13.90
C LEU A 50 12.92 2.48 -14.70
N ALA A 51 11.82 2.18 -14.01
CA ALA A 51 10.49 1.95 -14.57
C ALA A 51 9.42 2.34 -13.54
N PRO A 52 8.19 2.65 -13.97
CA PRO A 52 7.11 3.08 -13.06
C PRO A 52 6.69 2.03 -12.03
N ILE A 53 6.95 0.75 -12.28
CA ILE A 53 6.54 -0.37 -11.44
C ILE A 53 7.76 -1.21 -11.06
N LEU A 54 7.91 -1.48 -9.76
CA LEU A 54 8.90 -2.39 -9.22
C LEU A 54 8.25 -3.69 -8.76
N VAL A 55 8.74 -4.82 -9.27
CA VAL A 55 8.19 -6.15 -8.95
C VAL A 55 9.15 -6.93 -8.06
N LEU A 56 8.72 -7.23 -6.82
CA LEU A 56 9.42 -8.13 -5.91
C LEU A 56 8.89 -9.56 -6.06
N ARG A 57 9.73 -10.46 -6.55
CA ARG A 57 9.36 -11.85 -6.88
C ARG A 57 10.32 -12.85 -6.24
N GLY A 58 9.81 -14.05 -5.94
CA GLY A 58 10.57 -15.13 -5.30
C GLY A 58 9.67 -16.19 -4.64
N PRO A 59 10.24 -17.29 -4.11
CA PRO A 59 9.49 -18.42 -3.53
C PRO A 59 8.55 -18.00 -2.39
N ARG A 60 7.56 -18.84 -2.06
CA ARG A 60 6.69 -18.60 -0.89
C ARG A 60 7.55 -18.58 0.38
N GLN A 61 7.13 -17.77 1.37
CA GLN A 61 7.75 -17.70 2.70
C GLN A 61 9.21 -17.21 2.79
N VAL A 62 9.73 -16.53 1.76
CA VAL A 62 11.09 -15.93 1.79
C VAL A 62 11.18 -14.54 2.44
N GLY A 63 10.08 -14.04 3.02
CA GLY A 63 10.04 -12.72 3.69
C GLY A 63 9.71 -11.53 2.77
N LYS A 64 9.05 -11.76 1.62
CA LYS A 64 8.64 -10.66 0.72
C LYS A 64 7.70 -9.67 1.40
N THR A 65 6.71 -10.15 2.15
CA THR A 65 5.79 -9.29 2.90
C THR A 65 6.54 -8.46 3.93
N THR A 66 7.46 -9.07 4.67
CA THR A 66 8.33 -8.38 5.62
C THR A 66 9.16 -7.30 4.95
N LEU A 67 9.75 -7.56 3.77
CA LEU A 67 10.49 -6.56 3.00
C LEU A 67 9.62 -5.37 2.59
N LEU A 68 8.38 -5.61 2.17
CA LEU A 68 7.43 -4.54 1.80
C LEU A 68 6.98 -3.73 3.03
N GLU A 69 6.74 -4.38 4.16
CA GLU A 69 6.37 -3.71 5.42
C GLU A 69 7.52 -2.86 5.97
N GLN A 70 8.74 -3.40 5.96
CA GLN A 70 9.95 -2.63 6.28
C GLN A 70 10.12 -1.44 5.34
N LEU A 71 9.81 -1.60 4.04
CA LEU A 71 9.93 -0.51 3.08
C LEU A 71 8.91 0.58 3.37
N VAL A 72 7.66 0.22 3.68
CA VAL A 72 6.64 1.20 4.08
C VAL A 72 7.03 1.91 5.39
N ALA A 73 7.54 1.18 6.39
CA ALA A 73 8.03 1.78 7.62
C ALA A 73 9.16 2.78 7.35
N THR A 74 10.15 2.41 6.54
CA THR A 74 11.23 3.33 6.14
C THR A 74 10.71 4.55 5.37
N LEU A 75 9.75 4.39 4.44
CA LEU A 75 9.16 5.53 3.73
C LEU A 75 8.49 6.51 4.70
N LEU A 76 7.74 6.01 5.68
CA LEU A 76 7.00 6.84 6.63
C LEU A 76 7.92 7.45 7.69
N ASP A 77 8.79 6.66 8.30
CA ASP A 77 9.51 7.02 9.52
C ASP A 77 10.90 7.61 9.25
N GLU A 78 11.59 7.18 8.18
CA GLU A 78 12.96 7.62 7.87
C GLU A 78 13.00 8.63 6.71
N GLU A 79 12.23 8.38 5.64
CA GLU A 79 12.19 9.26 4.45
C GLU A 79 11.18 10.41 4.59
N GLY A 80 10.31 10.38 5.61
CA GLY A 80 9.32 11.42 5.86
C GLY A 80 8.23 11.53 4.78
N VAL A 81 7.96 10.45 4.04
CA VAL A 81 6.88 10.42 3.05
C VAL A 81 5.54 10.62 3.77
N ALA A 82 4.75 11.58 3.29
CA ALA A 82 3.46 11.89 3.89
C ALA A 82 2.55 10.63 3.89
N PRO A 83 1.87 10.31 5.01
CA PRO A 83 1.07 9.09 5.14
C PRO A 83 0.01 8.90 4.03
N ASN A 84 -0.58 9.99 3.55
CA ASN A 84 -1.55 10.00 2.46
C ASN A 84 -0.96 9.70 1.07
N ARG A 85 0.35 9.54 0.93
CA ARG A 85 1.02 9.12 -0.32
C ARG A 85 1.38 7.64 -0.33
N VAL A 86 1.17 6.91 0.77
CA VAL A 86 1.47 5.49 0.86
C VAL A 86 0.18 4.68 0.93
N PHE A 87 -0.03 3.83 -0.06
CA PHE A 87 -1.19 2.94 -0.15
C PHE A 87 -0.74 1.48 -0.27
N ARG A 88 -1.01 0.70 0.77
CA ARG A 88 -0.77 -0.75 0.83
C ARG A 88 -2.11 -1.47 0.66
N VAL A 89 -2.10 -2.46 -0.23
CA VAL A 89 -3.23 -3.36 -0.47
C VAL A 89 -2.74 -4.80 -0.50
N GLN A 90 -3.40 -5.69 0.25
CA GLN A 90 -3.14 -7.13 0.23
C GLN A 90 -4.22 -7.85 -0.59
N PHE A 91 -3.81 -8.52 -1.66
CA PHE A 91 -4.71 -9.24 -2.58
C PHE A 91 -4.87 -10.74 -2.24
N ASP A 92 -4.53 -11.15 -1.02
CA ASP A 92 -4.61 -12.53 -0.54
C ASP A 92 -6.02 -12.95 -0.12
N GLU A 93 -6.82 -12.02 0.42
CA GLU A 93 -8.19 -12.28 0.84
C GLU A 93 -9.22 -11.96 -0.27
N LEU A 94 -9.77 -12.99 -0.92
CA LEU A 94 -10.70 -12.84 -2.04
C LEU A 94 -12.05 -12.22 -1.64
N GLU A 95 -12.50 -12.36 -0.39
CA GLU A 95 -13.83 -11.91 0.04
C GLU A 95 -14.03 -10.40 -0.05
N TRP A 96 -13.06 -9.62 0.42
CA TRP A 96 -13.15 -8.16 0.36
C TRP A 96 -12.86 -7.66 -1.04
N LEU A 97 -11.92 -8.28 -1.76
CA LEU A 97 -11.59 -7.90 -3.13
C LEU A 97 -12.78 -8.05 -4.08
N ARG A 98 -13.60 -9.09 -3.90
CA ARG A 98 -14.85 -9.28 -4.66
C ARG A 98 -15.88 -8.17 -4.44
N ARG A 99 -15.89 -7.52 -3.26
CA ARG A 99 -16.77 -6.38 -2.99
C ARG A 99 -16.35 -5.11 -3.73
N VAL A 100 -15.08 -5.01 -4.11
CA VAL A 100 -14.59 -3.89 -4.92
C VAL A 100 -15.26 -3.92 -6.30
N GLY A 101 -15.31 -5.08 -6.96
CA GLY A 101 -15.96 -5.26 -8.26
C GLY A 101 -15.04 -5.87 -9.33
N PRO A 102 -15.43 -5.81 -10.61
CA PRO A 102 -14.71 -6.50 -11.71
C PRO A 102 -13.32 -5.91 -12.00
N ASP A 103 -13.14 -4.61 -11.80
CA ASP A 103 -11.87 -3.90 -12.05
C ASP A 103 -11.32 -3.31 -10.74
N PRO A 104 -10.76 -4.15 -9.84
CA PRO A 104 -10.44 -3.71 -8.50
C PRO A 104 -9.31 -2.68 -8.45
N ILE A 105 -8.30 -2.82 -9.31
CA ILE A 105 -7.14 -1.91 -9.29
C ILE A 105 -7.56 -0.47 -9.66
N PRO A 106 -8.20 -0.19 -10.82
CA PRO A 106 -8.65 1.17 -11.15
C PRO A 106 -9.58 1.75 -10.10
N LYS A 107 -10.49 0.94 -9.54
CA LYS A 107 -11.43 1.39 -8.53
C LYS A 107 -10.76 1.78 -7.21
N LEU A 108 -9.81 0.98 -6.74
CA LEU A 108 -9.05 1.27 -5.53
C LEU A 108 -8.20 2.54 -5.68
N VAL A 109 -7.57 2.73 -6.85
CA VAL A 109 -6.80 3.95 -7.14
C VAL A 109 -7.71 5.17 -7.15
N ALA A 110 -8.84 5.13 -7.86
CA ALA A 110 -9.79 6.23 -7.92
C ALA A 110 -10.36 6.59 -6.54
N TRP A 111 -10.66 5.59 -5.71
CA TRP A 111 -11.07 5.81 -4.32
C TRP A 111 -9.96 6.46 -3.49
N PHE A 112 -8.72 5.95 -3.59
CA PHE A 112 -7.58 6.47 -2.84
C PHE A 112 -7.29 7.94 -3.18
N GLU A 113 -7.34 8.30 -4.47
CA GLU A 113 -7.17 9.67 -4.94
C GLU A 113 -8.24 10.60 -4.34
N ALA A 114 -9.51 10.18 -4.37
CA ALA A 114 -10.64 10.96 -3.89
C ALA A 114 -10.69 11.08 -2.36
N ALA A 115 -10.39 10.01 -1.63
CA ALA A 115 -10.61 9.93 -0.18
C ALA A 115 -9.36 10.27 0.65
N ILE A 116 -8.17 9.89 0.19
CA ILE A 116 -6.94 9.89 0.99
C ILE A 116 -5.88 10.84 0.45
N PHE A 117 -5.49 10.72 -0.83
CA PHE A 117 -4.32 11.39 -1.39
C PHE A 117 -4.39 12.91 -1.26
N LYS A 118 -5.54 13.53 -1.57
CA LYS A 118 -5.83 14.97 -1.44
C LYS A 118 -4.87 15.96 -2.14
N GLY A 119 -3.87 15.46 -2.88
CA GLY A 119 -2.91 16.25 -3.66
C GLY A 119 -1.93 17.05 -2.80
N ASP A 120 -0.88 17.57 -3.44
CA ASP A 120 -0.07 18.65 -2.89
C ASP A 120 -0.89 19.95 -3.08
N ARG A 121 -1.52 20.45 -2.01
CA ARG A 121 -2.04 21.82 -2.00
C ARG A 121 -0.90 22.80 -1.76
#